data_AF-A0A352RFY1-F1
#
_entry.id   AF-A0A352RFY1-F1
#
_cell.length_a   1.000
_cell.length_b   1.000
_cell.length_c   1.000
_cell.angle_alpha   90.00
_cell.angle_beta   90.00
_cell.angle_gamma   90.00
#
_symmetry.space_group_name_H-M   'P 1'
#
loop_
_entity.id
_entity.type
_entity.pdbx_description
1 polymer ?
#
loop_
_entity_poly.entity_id
_entity_poly.type
_entity_poly.pdbx_seq_one_letter_code
_entity_poly.pdbx_strand_id
1 'polypeptide(L)'
;SLQKMNLDYVDLYLIHWPEKGSQLKIWRALERIKKEGRSRSIGVSNFAPRHLKELLVEGSEHPVVNQIELSPFLQQEHIYSFCQKENIHLTGYCPLSRGNRFDDPNLSRIAKEMKKSAAQVMIRWALQRGHTVIPKSVSPERIEENANVFDFNLNNEQMKILDGLEEGLRFCPDPAVTQI
;
A
#
# COMPACT_ATOMS: atom_id res chain seq x y z
N SER A 1 -17.36 -3.50 13.22
CA SER A 1 -16.05 -4.17 13.06
C SER A 1 -15.55 -4.76 14.36
N LEU A 2 -15.30 -3.96 15.41
CA LEU A 2 -14.78 -4.41 16.72
C LEU A 2 -15.49 -5.64 17.31
N GLN A 3 -16.82 -5.61 17.41
CA GLN A 3 -17.61 -6.77 17.88
C GLN A 3 -17.37 -8.06 17.08
N LYS A 4 -17.20 -7.97 15.75
CA LYS A 4 -16.96 -9.14 14.89
C LYS A 4 -15.55 -9.71 15.09
N MET A 5 -14.58 -8.88 15.46
CA MET A 5 -13.19 -9.29 15.72
C MET A 5 -12.96 -9.64 17.19
N ASN A 6 -13.95 -9.43 18.06
CA ASN A 6 -13.83 -9.56 19.51
C ASN A 6 -12.65 -8.74 20.09
N LEU A 7 -12.57 -7.47 19.68
CA LEU A 7 -11.54 -6.52 20.12
C LEU A 7 -12.19 -5.25 20.66
N ASP A 8 -11.54 -4.62 21.63
CA ASP A 8 -11.96 -3.31 22.16
C ASP A 8 -11.46 -2.14 21.31
N TYR A 9 -10.32 -2.32 20.62
CA TYR A 9 -9.72 -1.34 19.73
C TYR A 9 -9.04 -2.01 18.51
N VAL A 10 -8.69 -1.20 17.51
CA VAL A 10 -7.79 -1.59 16.41
C VAL A 10 -6.59 -0.64 16.33
N ASP A 11 -5.44 -1.11 15.86
CA ASP A 11 -4.27 -0.26 15.71
C ASP A 11 -4.44 0.77 14.57
N LEU A 12 -5.14 0.39 13.48
CA LEU A 12 -5.36 1.25 12.33
C LEU A 12 -6.77 1.05 11.76
N TYR A 13 -7.47 2.14 11.48
CA TYR A 13 -8.78 2.14 10.81
C TYR A 13 -8.78 3.07 9.60
N LEU A 14 -9.23 2.56 8.45
CA LEU A 14 -9.10 3.24 7.16
C LEU A 14 -10.46 3.53 6.53
N ILE A 15 -10.59 4.68 5.88
CA ILE A 15 -11.62 4.86 4.84
C ILE A 15 -11.23 3.96 3.65
N HIS A 16 -12.10 3.05 3.23
CA HIS A 16 -11.74 2.03 2.24
C HIS A 16 -11.62 2.58 0.79
N TRP A 17 -12.50 3.53 0.43
CA TRP A 17 -12.46 4.26 -0.83
C TRP A 17 -12.94 5.69 -0.64
N PRO A 18 -12.47 6.65 -1.46
CA PRO A 18 -13.02 7.99 -1.52
C PRO A 18 -14.47 7.92 -2.03
N GLU A 19 -15.38 8.57 -1.32
CA GLU A 19 -16.81 8.62 -1.64
C GLU A 19 -17.24 10.08 -1.83
N LYS A 20 -17.69 10.42 -3.04
CA LYS A 20 -17.87 11.82 -3.43
C LYS A 20 -18.92 12.51 -2.55
N GLY A 21 -18.53 13.62 -1.92
CA GLY A 21 -19.42 14.45 -1.11
C GLY A 21 -19.65 13.95 0.33
N SER A 22 -19.09 12.80 0.71
CA SER A 22 -19.18 12.27 2.08
C SER A 22 -17.82 12.05 2.75
N GLN A 23 -16.70 12.16 2.00
CA GLN A 23 -15.33 11.95 2.50
C GLN A 23 -15.07 12.65 3.84
N LEU A 24 -15.32 13.96 3.91
CA LEU A 24 -15.07 14.75 5.12
C LEU A 24 -15.95 14.34 6.30
N LYS A 25 -17.22 13.99 6.04
CA LYS A 25 -18.13 13.49 7.08
C LYS A 25 -17.64 12.17 7.64
N ILE A 26 -17.18 11.26 6.77
CA ILE A 26 -16.61 9.96 7.18
C ILE A 26 -15.30 10.18 7.94
N TRP A 27 -14.44 11.10 7.47
CA TRP A 27 -13.17 11.42 8.13
C TRP A 27 -13.37 11.93 9.55
N ARG A 28 -14.31 12.87 9.76
CA ARG A 28 -14.68 13.35 11.11
C ARG A 28 -15.18 12.25 12.02
N ALA A 29 -15.85 11.23 11.48
CA ALA A 29 -16.23 10.06 12.25
C ALA A 29 -15.01 9.21 12.67
N LEU A 30 -14.00 9.07 11.81
CA LEU A 30 -12.74 8.40 12.14
C LEU A 30 -11.96 9.17 13.21
N GLU A 31 -11.87 10.51 13.11
CA GLU A 31 -11.26 11.36 14.13
C GLU A 31 -11.92 11.16 15.51
N ARG A 32 -13.26 11.11 15.54
CA ARG A 32 -14.00 10.80 16.76
C ARG A 32 -13.71 9.38 17.28
N ILE A 33 -13.69 8.38 16.41
CA ILE A 33 -13.36 6.98 16.78
C ILE A 33 -11.98 6.89 17.42
N LYS A 34 -10.99 7.62 16.87
CA LYS A 34 -9.65 7.71 17.44
C LYS A 34 -9.66 8.39 18.81
N LYS A 35 -10.34 9.54 18.93
CA LYS A 35 -10.49 10.27 20.20
C LYS A 35 -11.15 9.43 21.30
N GLU A 36 -12.08 8.56 20.93
CA GLU A 36 -12.75 7.61 21.83
C GLU A 36 -11.88 6.38 22.19
N GLY A 37 -10.64 6.28 21.67
CA GLY A 37 -9.70 5.19 21.95
C GLY A 37 -10.01 3.87 21.21
N ARG A 38 -10.98 3.89 20.29
CA ARG A 38 -11.43 2.69 19.55
C ARG A 38 -10.55 2.38 18.34
N SER A 39 -9.74 3.34 17.91
CA SER A 39 -8.64 3.15 16.96
C SER A 39 -7.41 3.92 17.45
N ARG A 40 -6.20 3.34 17.35
CA ARG A 40 -4.97 4.08 17.70
C ARG A 40 -4.56 5.05 16.61
N SER A 41 -4.69 4.63 15.35
CA SER A 41 -4.37 5.42 14.16
C SER A 41 -5.52 5.43 13.17
N ILE A 42 -5.59 6.47 12.33
CA ILE A 42 -6.59 6.59 11.27
C ILE A 42 -5.91 6.97 9.96
N GLY A 43 -6.44 6.46 8.86
CA GLY A 43 -5.91 6.72 7.53
C GLY A 43 -6.95 6.47 6.46
N VAL A 44 -6.46 6.33 5.24
CA VAL A 44 -7.28 6.14 4.05
C VAL A 44 -6.73 5.02 3.18
N SER A 45 -7.55 4.57 2.24
CA SER A 45 -7.18 3.60 1.22
C SER A 45 -7.74 4.08 -0.12
N ASN A 46 -6.93 3.97 -1.17
CA ASN A 46 -7.28 4.35 -2.54
C ASN A 46 -7.56 5.85 -2.71
N PHE A 47 -6.82 6.70 -1.99
CA PHE A 47 -6.95 8.15 -2.15
C PHE A 47 -5.89 8.68 -3.11
N ALA A 48 -6.34 9.36 -4.17
CA ALA A 48 -5.50 10.18 -5.03
C ALA A 48 -5.23 11.55 -4.37
N PRO A 49 -4.22 12.32 -4.83
CA PRO A 49 -3.87 13.62 -4.24
C PRO A 49 -5.04 14.60 -4.08
N ARG A 50 -5.99 14.60 -5.03
CA ARG A 50 -7.20 15.45 -4.95
C ARG A 50 -8.08 15.12 -3.74
N HIS A 51 -8.18 13.85 -3.36
CA HIS A 51 -8.99 13.41 -2.23
C HIS A 51 -8.27 13.72 -0.91
N LEU A 52 -6.95 13.49 -0.88
CA LEU A 52 -6.13 13.80 0.29
C LEU A 52 -6.16 15.29 0.62
N LYS A 53 -6.03 16.17 -0.37
CA LYS A 53 -6.09 17.63 -0.17
C LYS A 53 -7.34 18.10 0.56
N GLU A 54 -8.50 17.51 0.27
CA GLU A 54 -9.74 17.85 0.99
C GLU A 54 -9.62 17.55 2.49
N LEU A 55 -9.08 16.37 2.84
CA LEU A 55 -8.90 15.98 4.24
C LEU A 55 -7.83 16.80 4.96
N LEU A 56 -6.75 17.18 4.26
CA LEU A 56 -5.67 17.98 4.83
C LEU A 56 -6.08 19.43 5.12
N VAL A 57 -7.04 19.97 4.35
CA VAL A 57 -7.54 21.34 4.55
C VAL A 57 -8.62 21.40 5.63
N GLU A 58 -9.54 20.42 5.62
CA GLU A 58 -10.77 20.49 6.43
C GLU A 58 -10.77 19.57 7.65
N GLY A 59 -9.83 18.62 7.71
CA GLY A 59 -9.66 17.70 8.83
C GLY A 59 -8.98 18.36 10.02
N SER A 60 -9.27 17.85 11.21
CA SER A 60 -8.56 18.23 12.44
C SER A 60 -7.23 17.47 12.58
N GLU A 61 -7.12 16.30 11.95
CA GLU A 61 -5.90 15.50 11.89
C GLU A 61 -5.65 14.98 10.47
N HIS A 62 -4.37 14.81 10.11
CA HIS A 62 -3.97 14.23 8.82
C HIS A 62 -4.03 12.70 8.85
N PRO A 63 -4.38 12.03 7.73
CA PRO A 63 -4.27 10.58 7.64
C PRO A 63 -2.81 10.12 7.76
N VAL A 64 -2.55 9.16 8.65
CA VAL A 64 -1.17 8.68 8.83
C VAL A 64 -0.75 7.64 7.78
N VAL A 65 -1.73 7.04 7.10
CA VAL A 65 -1.53 6.00 6.08
C VAL A 65 -2.42 6.28 4.88
N ASN A 66 -1.90 6.07 3.68
CA ASN A 66 -2.67 5.84 2.46
C ASN A 66 -2.33 4.45 1.91
N GLN A 67 -3.30 3.53 1.98
CA GLN A 67 -3.16 2.18 1.47
C GLN A 67 -3.58 2.13 -0.01
N ILE A 68 -2.69 1.71 -0.92
CA ILE A 68 -2.94 1.71 -2.37
C ILE A 68 -2.46 0.42 -3.02
N GLU A 69 -2.98 0.12 -4.22
CA GLU A 69 -2.42 -0.95 -5.05
C GLU A 69 -0.99 -0.60 -5.42
N LEU A 70 -0.01 -1.46 -5.16
CA LEU A 70 1.39 -1.10 -5.40
C LEU A 70 2.20 -2.35 -5.74
N SER A 71 2.94 -2.30 -6.85
CA SER A 71 3.92 -3.32 -7.26
C SER A 71 4.98 -2.68 -8.16
N PRO A 72 6.07 -3.37 -8.54
CA PRO A 72 7.00 -2.84 -9.55
C PRO A 72 6.33 -2.43 -10.88
N PHE A 73 5.20 -3.06 -11.21
CA PHE A 73 4.42 -2.83 -12.44
C PHE A 73 3.30 -1.79 -12.29
N LEU A 74 3.09 -1.29 -11.06
CA LEU A 74 2.16 -0.23 -10.70
C LEU A 74 2.66 0.49 -9.45
N GLN A 75 3.54 1.47 -9.63
CA GLN A 75 4.27 2.16 -8.57
C GLN A 75 3.55 3.43 -8.10
N GLN A 76 2.73 4.03 -8.97
CA GLN A 76 1.87 5.19 -8.66
C GLN A 76 2.65 6.41 -8.13
N GLU A 77 3.72 6.79 -8.82
CA GLU A 77 4.68 7.83 -8.40
C GLU A 77 4.02 9.17 -8.01
N HIS A 78 2.94 9.57 -8.70
CA HIS A 78 2.20 10.78 -8.37
C HIS A 78 1.52 10.74 -6.99
N ILE A 79 1.04 9.57 -6.55
CA ILE A 79 0.46 9.37 -5.21
C ILE A 79 1.59 9.32 -4.19
N TYR A 80 2.65 8.57 -4.49
CA TYR A 80 3.81 8.43 -3.61
C TYR A 80 4.46 9.78 -3.30
N SER A 81 4.82 10.54 -4.34
CA SER A 81 5.43 11.87 -4.21
C SER A 81 4.56 12.83 -3.39
N PHE A 82 3.23 12.74 -3.51
CA PHE A 82 2.33 13.56 -2.70
C PHE A 82 2.31 13.10 -1.24
N CYS A 83 2.13 11.81 -0.99
CA CYS A 83 2.08 11.25 0.35
C CYS A 83 3.40 11.49 1.11
N GLN A 84 4.55 11.38 0.44
CA GLN A 84 5.86 11.67 1.04
C GLN A 84 5.97 13.13 1.50
N LYS A 85 5.50 14.09 0.69
CA LYS A 85 5.53 15.52 1.04
C LYS A 85 4.65 15.84 2.24
N GLU A 86 3.50 15.17 2.34
CA GLU A 86 2.52 15.38 3.40
C GLU A 86 2.74 14.49 4.64
N ASN A 87 3.85 13.75 4.70
CA ASN A 87 4.18 12.79 5.76
C ASN A 87 3.11 11.70 5.97
N ILE A 88 2.53 11.22 4.88
CA ILE A 88 1.55 10.13 4.85
C ILE A 88 2.27 8.84 4.43
N HIS A 89 2.23 7.81 5.27
CA HIS A 89 2.89 6.54 4.99
C HIS A 89 2.14 5.73 3.92
N LEU A 90 2.87 5.12 2.97
CA LEU A 90 2.26 4.24 1.98
C LEU A 90 2.25 2.78 2.44
N THR A 91 1.09 2.15 2.30
CA THR A 91 0.94 0.69 2.42
C THR A 91 0.47 0.10 1.09
N GLY A 92 1.28 -0.78 0.49
CA GLY A 92 0.98 -1.45 -0.76
C GLY A 92 0.15 -2.73 -0.57
N TYR A 93 -1.04 -2.78 -1.14
CA TYR A 93 -1.78 -4.03 -1.34
C TYR A 93 -1.59 -4.55 -2.76
N CYS A 94 -1.91 -5.83 -2.97
CA CYS A 94 -1.59 -6.57 -4.21
C CYS A 94 -0.10 -6.47 -4.63
N PRO A 95 0.87 -6.55 -3.70
CA PRO A 95 2.29 -6.36 -4.00
C PRO A 95 2.89 -7.36 -4.98
N LEU A 96 2.17 -8.45 -5.25
CA LEU A 96 2.59 -9.55 -6.11
C LEU A 96 1.84 -9.55 -7.46
N SER A 97 1.16 -8.46 -7.83
CA SER A 97 0.41 -8.35 -9.11
C SER A 97 -0.54 -9.53 -9.37
N ARG A 98 -1.13 -10.08 -8.30
CA ARG A 98 -1.96 -11.30 -8.34
C ARG A 98 -1.30 -12.52 -9.03
N GLY A 99 0.04 -12.61 -8.97
CA GLY A 99 0.83 -13.67 -9.60
C GLY A 99 1.19 -13.41 -11.06
N ASN A 100 0.80 -12.26 -11.62
CA ASN A 100 1.21 -11.86 -12.97
C ASN A 100 2.64 -11.32 -12.97
N ARG A 101 3.28 -11.37 -14.15
CA ARG A 101 4.64 -10.86 -14.40
C ARG A 101 5.75 -11.54 -13.59
N PHE A 102 5.48 -12.69 -12.96
CA PHE A 102 6.52 -13.48 -12.31
C PHE A 102 7.55 -14.02 -13.32
N ASP A 103 7.17 -14.09 -14.59
CA ASP A 103 7.97 -14.46 -15.75
C ASP A 103 8.66 -13.29 -16.44
N ASP A 104 8.52 -12.05 -15.96
CA ASP A 104 9.24 -10.90 -16.51
C ASP A 104 10.75 -11.20 -16.53
N PRO A 105 11.45 -11.01 -17.67
CA PRO A 105 12.85 -11.38 -17.80
C PRO A 105 13.78 -10.66 -16.81
N ASN A 106 13.49 -9.38 -16.51
CA ASN A 106 14.30 -8.59 -15.58
C ASN A 106 14.06 -9.05 -14.14
N LEU A 107 12.80 -9.23 -13.74
CA LEU A 107 12.44 -9.75 -12.42
C LEU A 107 13.03 -11.16 -12.21
N SER A 108 12.86 -12.05 -13.19
CA SER A 108 13.36 -13.42 -13.15
C SER A 108 14.89 -13.47 -13.04
N ARG A 109 15.59 -12.61 -13.78
CA ARG A 109 17.05 -12.50 -13.70
C ARG A 109 17.49 -12.06 -12.30
N ILE A 110 16.87 -11.03 -11.74
CA ILE A 110 17.19 -10.54 -10.38
C ILE A 110 16.89 -11.61 -9.33
N ALA A 111 15.72 -12.26 -9.41
CA ALA A 111 15.35 -13.35 -8.52
C ALA A 111 16.39 -14.48 -8.53
N LYS A 112 16.88 -14.88 -9.71
CA LYS A 112 17.94 -15.88 -9.87
C LYS A 112 19.27 -15.43 -9.27
N GLU A 113 19.69 -14.19 -9.52
CA GLU A 113 20.92 -13.61 -8.94
C GLU A 113 20.88 -13.61 -7.41
N MET A 114 19.72 -13.27 -6.84
CA MET A 114 19.51 -13.21 -5.40
C MET A 114 19.25 -14.59 -4.76
N LYS A 115 19.03 -15.63 -5.58
CA LYS A 115 18.56 -16.96 -5.14
C LYS A 115 17.26 -16.86 -4.32
N LYS A 116 16.33 -16.03 -4.79
CA LYS A 116 15.04 -15.74 -4.17
C LYS A 116 13.91 -15.96 -5.17
N SER A 117 12.67 -16.03 -4.70
CA SER A 117 11.50 -16.05 -5.59
C SER A 117 11.20 -14.66 -6.16
N ALA A 118 10.50 -14.60 -7.29
CA ALA A 118 10.01 -13.34 -7.85
C ALA A 118 9.16 -12.55 -6.83
N ALA A 119 8.34 -13.25 -6.05
CA ALA A 119 7.53 -12.65 -5.00
C ALA A 119 8.37 -11.97 -3.91
N GLN A 120 9.43 -12.64 -3.45
CA GLN A 120 10.36 -12.07 -2.47
C GLN A 120 11.06 -10.82 -3.00
N VAL A 121 11.46 -10.81 -4.27
CA VAL A 121 12.07 -9.62 -4.91
C VAL A 121 11.08 -8.45 -4.98
N MET A 122 9.83 -8.70 -5.38
CA MET A 122 8.79 -7.65 -5.44
C MET A 122 8.50 -7.07 -4.04
N ILE A 123 8.43 -7.92 -3.02
CA ILE A 123 8.25 -7.48 -1.63
C ILE A 123 9.47 -6.66 -1.17
N ARG A 124 10.69 -7.18 -1.39
CA ARG A 124 11.93 -6.49 -0.99
C ARG A 124 12.07 -5.12 -1.64
N TRP A 125 11.71 -5.01 -2.91
CA TRP A 125 11.70 -3.74 -3.63
C TRP A 125 10.80 -2.71 -2.94
N ALA A 126 9.56 -3.08 -2.60
CA ALA A 126 8.64 -2.16 -1.94
C ALA A 126 9.14 -1.75 -0.55
N LEU A 127 9.71 -2.69 0.21
CA LEU A 127 10.31 -2.41 1.52
C LEU A 127 11.50 -1.44 1.40
N GLN A 128 12.38 -1.61 0.40
CA GLN A 128 13.52 -0.72 0.18
C GLN A 128 13.13 0.66 -0.36
N ARG A 129 11.96 0.78 -0.99
CA ARG A 129 11.33 2.08 -1.29
C ARG A 129 10.72 2.76 -0.05
N GLY A 130 10.75 2.12 1.11
CA GLY A 130 10.20 2.64 2.36
C GLY A 130 8.70 2.40 2.52
N HIS A 131 8.10 1.51 1.74
CA HIS A 131 6.68 1.16 1.87
C HIS A 131 6.49 -0.02 2.83
N THR A 132 5.32 -0.09 3.46
CA THR A 132 4.81 -1.36 4.01
C THR A 132 4.05 -2.09 2.91
N VAL A 133 4.09 -3.42 2.87
CA VAL A 133 3.29 -4.22 1.93
C VAL A 133 2.55 -5.35 2.63
N ILE A 134 1.37 -5.69 2.11
CA ILE A 134 0.49 -6.73 2.67
C ILE A 134 0.21 -7.83 1.63
N PRO A 135 1.19 -8.71 1.33
CA PRO A 135 1.00 -9.83 0.42
C PRO A 135 -0.06 -10.79 0.98
N LYS A 136 -1.02 -11.18 0.13
CA LYS A 136 -2.05 -12.16 0.50
C LYS A 136 -1.59 -13.57 0.11
N SER A 137 -1.69 -14.51 1.03
CA SER A 137 -1.60 -15.95 0.75
C SER A 137 -2.51 -16.73 1.71
N VAL A 138 -2.95 -17.91 1.27
CA VAL A 138 -3.63 -18.92 2.12
C VAL A 138 -2.80 -20.19 2.29
N SER A 139 -1.68 -20.32 1.56
CA SER A 139 -0.72 -21.42 1.73
C SER A 139 0.28 -21.03 2.83
N PRO A 140 0.42 -21.84 3.89
CA PRO A 140 1.38 -21.60 4.96
C PRO A 140 2.82 -21.41 4.44
N GLU A 141 3.22 -22.24 3.48
CA GLU A 141 4.57 -22.20 2.90
C GLU A 141 4.84 -20.87 2.20
N ARG A 142 3.85 -20.37 1.43
CA ARG A 142 3.95 -19.05 0.79
C ARG A 142 3.90 -17.90 1.79
N ILE A 143 3.19 -18.04 2.91
CA ILE A 143 3.19 -17.02 3.97
C ILE A 143 4.59 -16.90 4.56
N GLU A 144 5.24 -18.03 4.86
CA GLU A 144 6.61 -18.07 5.37
C GLU A 144 7.61 -17.56 4.32
N GLU A 145 7.50 -17.99 3.07
CA GLU A 145 8.37 -17.52 1.98
C GLU A 145 8.28 -16.00 1.79
N ASN A 146 7.06 -15.44 1.78
CA ASN A 146 6.83 -14.00 1.64
C ASN A 146 7.39 -13.18 2.81
N ALA A 147 7.52 -13.78 4.00
CA ALA A 147 8.11 -13.14 5.18
C ALA A 147 9.66 -13.18 5.17
N ASN A 148 10.26 -14.13 4.45
CA ASN A 148 11.70 -14.33 4.34
C ASN A 148 12.37 -13.35 3.35
N VAL A 149 12.23 -12.05 3.62
CA VAL A 149 12.67 -10.94 2.76
C VAL A 149 13.62 -9.96 3.46
N PHE A 150 14.10 -10.30 4.66
CA PHE A 150 14.97 -9.45 5.47
C PHE A 150 16.44 -9.91 5.49
N ASP A 151 16.73 -11.08 4.91
CA ASP A 151 18.07 -11.67 4.83
C ASP A 151 18.84 -11.28 3.56
N PHE A 152 18.27 -10.40 2.72
CA PHE A 152 18.92 -9.89 1.52
C PHE A 152 18.57 -8.42 1.23
N ASN A 153 19.36 -7.78 0.37
CA ASN A 153 19.13 -6.43 -0.14
C ASN A 153 19.29 -6.42 -1.66
N LEU A 154 18.41 -5.70 -2.35
CA LEU A 154 18.57 -5.34 -3.75
C LEU A 154 19.58 -4.19 -3.85
N ASN A 155 20.55 -4.30 -4.73
CA ASN A 155 21.50 -3.22 -4.98
C ASN A 155 20.89 -2.09 -5.83
N ASN A 156 21.61 -0.98 -5.99
CA ASN A 156 21.10 0.20 -6.72
C ASN A 156 20.73 -0.10 -8.18
N GLU A 157 21.49 -0.93 -8.88
CA GLU A 157 21.18 -1.30 -10.27
C GLU A 157 19.93 -2.17 -10.35
N GLN A 158 19.79 -3.14 -9.45
CA GLN A 158 18.58 -3.98 -9.36
C GLN A 158 17.34 -3.14 -9.03
N MET A 159 17.45 -2.21 -8.06
CA MET A 159 16.37 -1.28 -7.74
C MET A 159 15.99 -0.44 -8.96
N LYS A 160 16.98 0.16 -9.66
CA LYS A 160 16.75 0.96 -10.86
C LYS A 160 16.05 0.17 -11.98
N ILE A 161 16.38 -1.10 -12.14
CA ILE A 161 15.74 -1.97 -13.13
C ILE A 161 14.28 -2.23 -12.75
N LEU A 162 14.00 -2.54 -11.48
CA LEU A 162 12.64 -2.76 -10.99
C LEU A 162 11.79 -1.48 -11.04
N ASP A 163 12.38 -0.33 -10.75
CA ASP A 163 11.75 0.98 -10.90
C ASP A 163 11.39 1.27 -12.38
N GLY A 164 12.09 0.65 -13.33
CA GLY A 164 11.81 0.73 -14.76
C GLY A 164 10.69 -0.20 -15.26
N LEU A 165 10.07 -1.01 -14.41
CA LEU A 165 9.03 -1.98 -14.80
C LEU A 165 7.60 -1.41 -14.78
N GLU A 166 7.43 -0.13 -14.44
CA GLU A 166 6.13 0.54 -14.41
C GLU A 166 5.44 0.45 -15.78
N GLU A 167 4.26 -0.17 -15.82
CA GLU A 167 3.44 -0.31 -17.02
C GLU A 167 1.96 0.03 -16.77
N GLY A 168 1.61 0.48 -15.55
CA GLY A 168 0.24 0.76 -15.17
C GLY A 168 -0.62 -0.49 -14.97
N LEU A 169 -0.02 -1.65 -14.66
CA LEU A 169 -0.74 -2.92 -14.48
C LEU A 169 -1.59 -2.88 -13.21
N ARG A 170 -2.88 -2.60 -13.37
CA ARG A 170 -3.83 -2.40 -12.29
C ARG A 170 -4.91 -3.48 -12.25
N PHE A 171 -5.24 -3.95 -11.05
CA PHE A 171 -6.28 -4.96 -10.81
C PHE A 171 -7.47 -4.44 -9.98
N CYS A 172 -7.35 -3.26 -9.38
CA CYS A 172 -8.42 -2.56 -8.68
C CYS A 172 -8.83 -1.28 -9.44
N PRO A 173 -9.98 -0.66 -9.12
CA PRO A 173 -10.36 0.60 -9.73
C PRO A 173 -9.30 1.68 -9.57
N ASP A 174 -9.13 2.54 -10.57
CA ASP A 174 -8.15 3.61 -10.50
C ASP A 174 -8.71 4.77 -9.66
N PRO A 175 -8.07 5.15 -8.53
CA PRO A 175 -8.57 6.20 -7.65
C PRO A 175 -8.56 7.60 -8.28
N ALA A 176 -7.79 7.84 -9.34
CA ALA A 176 -7.76 9.12 -10.04
C ALA A 176 -9.02 9.37 -10.88
N VAL A 177 -9.66 8.31 -11.38
CA VAL A 177 -10.81 8.41 -12.31
C VAL A 177 -12.09 7.78 -11.77
N THR A 178 -12.00 6.84 -10.85
CA THR A 178 -13.16 6.15 -10.28
C THR A 178 -13.85 7.09 -9.28
N GLN A 179 -15.15 7.32 -9.48
CA GLN A 179 -16.03 7.95 -8.51
C GLN A 179 -16.93 6.84 -7.96
N ILE A 180 -16.80 6.55 -6.67
CA ILE A 180 -17.70 5.66 -5.92
C ILE A 180 -18.70 6.53 -5.15
#